data_AF-A0A928GRF6-F1
#
_entry.id   AF-A0A928GRF6-F1
#
_cell.length_a   1.000
_cell.length_b   1.000
_cell.length_c   1.000
_cell.angle_alpha   90.00
_cell.angle_beta   90.00
_cell.angle_gamma   90.00
#
_symmetry.space_group_name_H-M   'P 1'
#
loop_
_entity.id
_entity.type
_entity.pdbx_description
1 polymer ?
#
loop_
_entity_poly.entity_id
_entity_poly.type
_entity_poly.pdbx_seq_one_letter_code
_entity_poly.pdbx_strand_id
1 'polypeptide(L)'
;MGKNKLERFAENKTFNNLFEYSFERIKEEGFPLKGRWKQDFFKNDNPIVLELGCGKGEYTVGLAREHRDINYIGVDIKGSRMWVGLCQARNEGLTNVAFLRTHIELIDNFFAENEVDEIWVTFPDPQPSKARKRLTGPNFLERYRKFLKQDGVVNLKTDSDLMYEFTVETAKEANYPIYYNYDNLYANEDDLEVKKIRTYYEQIWLDKGLTIKYIRFGIRPESK
;
A
#
# COMPACT_ATOMS: atom_id res chain seq x y z
N MET A 1 27.30 -4.53 -9.28
CA MET A 1 26.21 -3.53 -9.33
C MET A 1 25.99 -3.17 -10.79
N GLY A 2 24.84 -3.49 -11.38
CA GLY A 2 24.61 -3.31 -12.83
C GLY A 2 24.40 -1.83 -13.21
N LYS A 3 25.01 -1.39 -14.32
CA LYS A 3 24.96 -0.01 -14.85
C LYS A 3 23.55 0.61 -14.83
N ASN A 4 22.54 -0.15 -15.21
CA ASN A 4 21.14 0.29 -15.28
C ASN A 4 20.54 0.73 -13.93
N LYS A 5 21.09 0.28 -12.80
CA LYS A 5 20.54 0.65 -11.47
C LYS A 5 20.91 2.09 -11.09
N LEU A 6 22.12 2.54 -11.43
CA LEU A 6 22.58 3.91 -11.15
C LEU A 6 21.81 4.93 -12.01
N GLU A 7 21.57 4.59 -13.27
CA GLU A 7 20.77 5.41 -14.20
C GLU A 7 19.34 5.62 -13.69
N ARG A 8 18.68 4.54 -13.25
CA ARG A 8 17.34 4.64 -12.64
C ARG A 8 17.30 5.53 -11.39
N PHE A 9 18.32 5.47 -10.54
CA PHE A 9 18.41 6.35 -9.37
C PHE A 9 18.64 7.81 -9.75
N ALA A 10 19.39 8.09 -10.82
CA ALA A 10 19.56 9.45 -11.32
C ALA A 10 18.24 10.00 -11.86
N GLU A 11 17.51 9.20 -12.63
CA GLU A 11 16.21 9.59 -13.18
C GLU A 11 15.13 9.73 -12.10
N ASN A 12 15.18 8.92 -11.03
CA ASN A 12 14.27 9.04 -9.88
C ASN A 12 14.17 10.48 -9.35
N LYS A 13 15.29 11.22 -9.35
CA LYS A 13 15.36 12.62 -8.90
C LYS A 13 14.61 13.61 -9.81
N THR A 14 14.21 13.19 -11.00
CA THR A 14 13.47 14.02 -11.98
C THR A 14 11.97 13.87 -11.87
N PHE A 15 11.47 12.89 -11.11
CA PHE A 15 10.03 12.68 -10.95
C PHE A 15 9.47 13.56 -9.85
N ASN A 16 8.55 14.44 -10.23
CA ASN A 16 7.85 15.33 -9.29
C ASN A 16 6.89 14.58 -8.36
N ASN A 17 6.56 13.32 -8.68
CA ASN A 17 5.69 12.46 -7.90
C ASN A 17 6.45 11.39 -7.09
N LEU A 18 7.78 11.53 -6.94
CA LEU A 18 8.57 10.72 -6.02
C LEU A 18 9.07 11.55 -4.84
N PHE A 19 8.76 11.12 -3.62
CA PHE A 19 9.20 11.75 -2.39
C PHE A 19 10.20 10.86 -1.66
N GLU A 20 11.41 11.38 -1.42
CA GLU A 20 12.50 10.69 -0.72
C GLU A 20 13.04 11.56 0.41
N TYR A 21 12.95 11.08 1.64
CA TYR A 21 13.42 11.80 2.83
C TYR A 21 14.27 10.88 3.71
N SER A 22 15.38 11.40 4.23
CA SER A 22 16.18 10.69 5.23
C SER A 22 15.47 10.72 6.58
N PHE A 23 15.82 9.78 7.46
CA PHE A 23 15.28 9.73 8.82
C PHE A 23 15.62 11.00 9.61
N GLU A 24 16.85 11.49 9.46
CA GLU A 24 17.33 12.71 10.12
C GLU A 24 16.49 13.91 9.70
N ARG A 25 16.24 14.07 8.39
CA ARG A 25 15.43 15.16 7.86
C ARG A 25 14.00 15.12 8.38
N ILE A 26 13.38 13.93 8.39
CA ILE A 26 12.03 13.77 8.95
C ILE A 26 11.99 14.12 10.44
N LYS A 27 13.04 13.77 11.19
CA LYS A 27 13.12 14.05 12.62
C LYS A 27 13.32 15.54 12.91
N GLU A 28 14.11 16.24 12.11
CA GLU A 28 14.47 17.64 12.31
C GLU A 28 13.43 18.61 11.74
N GLU A 29 12.95 18.36 10.51
CA GLU A 29 12.10 19.28 9.74
C GLU A 29 10.63 18.80 9.65
N GLY A 30 10.39 17.52 9.91
CA GLY A 30 9.11 16.88 9.58
C GLY A 30 8.95 16.62 8.08
N PHE A 31 7.75 16.16 7.70
CA PHE A 31 7.39 15.96 6.29
C PHE A 31 6.44 17.07 5.80
N PRO A 32 6.80 17.85 4.78
CA PRO A 32 6.01 19.02 4.37
C PRO A 32 4.57 18.72 3.92
N LEU A 33 4.32 17.54 3.34
CA LEU A 33 2.98 17.16 2.85
C LEU A 33 2.12 16.46 3.90
N LYS A 34 2.61 16.25 5.13
CA LYS A 34 1.81 15.65 6.20
C LYS A 34 0.58 16.51 6.50
N GLY A 35 -0.62 15.97 6.28
CA GLY A 35 -1.89 16.71 6.40
C GLY A 35 -2.20 17.64 5.22
N ARG A 36 -1.38 17.60 4.17
CA ARG A 36 -1.46 18.52 3.01
C ARG A 36 -1.38 17.80 1.67
N TRP A 37 -1.40 16.46 1.63
CA TRP A 37 -1.29 15.71 0.38
C TRP A 37 -2.33 16.14 -0.67
N LYS A 38 -3.58 16.29 -0.24
CA LYS A 38 -4.71 16.71 -1.07
C LYS A 38 -4.53 18.13 -1.62
N GLN A 39 -4.17 19.08 -0.76
CA GLN A 39 -4.09 20.51 -1.09
C GLN A 39 -2.81 20.88 -1.84
N ASP A 40 -1.68 20.26 -1.50
CA ASP A 40 -0.37 20.68 -1.98
C ASP A 40 0.14 19.86 -3.16
N PHE A 41 -0.19 18.57 -3.20
CA PHE A 41 0.28 17.66 -4.23
C PHE A 41 -0.83 17.31 -5.23
N PHE A 42 -1.91 16.66 -4.77
CA PHE A 42 -2.97 16.17 -5.66
C PHE A 42 -3.89 17.26 -6.21
N LYS A 43 -3.96 18.42 -5.53
CA LYS A 43 -4.79 19.59 -5.90
C LYS A 43 -6.27 19.26 -6.03
N ASN A 44 -6.78 18.36 -5.18
CA ASN A 44 -8.17 17.93 -5.15
C ASN A 44 -8.51 17.39 -3.74
N ASP A 45 -9.78 17.10 -3.47
CA ASP A 45 -10.25 16.55 -2.19
C ASP A 45 -10.51 15.02 -2.21
N ASN A 46 -10.09 14.34 -3.28
CA ASN A 46 -10.34 12.92 -3.50
C ASN A 46 -9.75 12.03 -2.39
N PRO A 47 -10.32 10.83 -2.14
CA PRO A 47 -9.78 9.88 -1.16
C PRO A 47 -8.31 9.55 -1.41
N ILE A 48 -7.55 9.24 -0.35
CA ILE A 48 -6.17 8.79 -0.43
C ILE A 48 -6.10 7.30 -0.06
N VAL A 49 -5.53 6.52 -0.98
CA VAL A 49 -5.29 5.08 -0.82
C VAL A 49 -3.80 4.80 -0.85
N LEU A 50 -3.31 4.07 0.15
CA LEU A 50 -1.90 3.66 0.21
C LEU A 50 -1.73 2.23 -0.29
N GLU A 51 -0.65 1.97 -1.05
CA GLU A 51 -0.13 0.63 -1.28
C GLU A 51 1.20 0.47 -0.52
N LEU A 52 1.22 -0.39 0.51
CA LEU A 52 2.39 -0.61 1.35
C LEU A 52 3.21 -1.80 0.85
N GLY A 53 4.47 -1.54 0.50
CA GLY A 53 5.33 -2.52 -0.17
C GLY A 53 5.07 -2.62 -1.67
N CYS A 54 4.82 -1.48 -2.32
CA CYS A 54 4.31 -1.43 -3.70
C CYS A 54 5.26 -2.02 -4.75
N GLY A 55 6.54 -2.26 -4.42
CA GLY A 55 7.51 -2.86 -5.35
C GLY A 55 7.67 -2.05 -6.63
N LYS A 56 7.10 -2.55 -7.74
CA LYS A 56 7.11 -1.87 -9.04
C LYS A 56 6.03 -0.79 -9.20
N GLY A 57 5.07 -0.72 -8.28
CA GLY A 57 3.93 0.19 -8.35
C GLY A 57 2.83 -0.24 -9.32
N GLU A 58 2.81 -1.51 -9.74
CA GLU A 58 1.82 -2.02 -10.71
C GLU A 58 0.39 -1.87 -10.21
N TYR A 59 0.14 -2.14 -8.93
CA TYR A 59 -1.18 -2.00 -8.33
C TYR A 59 -1.56 -0.53 -8.15
N THR A 60 -0.68 0.29 -7.54
CA THR A 60 -0.85 1.76 -7.42
C THR A 60 -1.21 2.40 -8.76
N VAL A 61 -0.44 2.12 -9.81
CA VAL A 61 -0.64 2.70 -11.15
C VAL A 61 -1.86 2.12 -11.85
N GLY A 62 -2.11 0.81 -11.69
CA GLY A 62 -3.28 0.13 -12.24
C GLY A 62 -4.58 0.72 -11.71
N LEU A 63 -4.68 0.85 -10.38
CA LEU A 63 -5.81 1.47 -9.70
C LEU A 63 -5.99 2.93 -10.12
N ALA A 64 -4.91 3.70 -10.14
CA ALA A 64 -4.99 5.11 -10.48
C ALA A 64 -5.40 5.37 -11.94
N ARG A 65 -5.12 4.44 -12.84
CA ARG A 65 -5.60 4.51 -14.24
C ARG A 65 -7.11 4.32 -14.31
N GLU A 66 -7.63 3.34 -13.57
CA GLU A 66 -9.04 2.97 -13.57
C GLU A 66 -9.89 4.00 -12.82
N HIS A 67 -9.41 4.47 -11.67
CA HIS A 67 -10.13 5.36 -10.76
C HIS A 67 -9.43 6.72 -10.65
N ARG A 68 -9.76 7.63 -11.57
CA ARG A 68 -9.19 8.99 -11.62
C ARG A 68 -9.64 9.89 -10.47
N ASP A 69 -10.74 9.52 -9.83
CA ASP A 69 -11.37 10.17 -8.69
C ASP A 69 -10.80 9.72 -7.34
N ILE A 70 -9.74 8.90 -7.33
CA ILE A 70 -9.03 8.45 -6.13
C ILE A 70 -7.54 8.75 -6.29
N ASN A 71 -6.91 9.23 -5.22
CA ASN A 71 -5.47 9.46 -5.15
C ASN A 71 -4.75 8.24 -4.58
N TYR A 72 -3.70 7.78 -5.25
CA TYR A 72 -2.94 6.61 -4.85
C TYR A 72 -1.49 6.96 -4.51
N ILE A 73 -0.99 6.40 -3.40
CA ILE A 73 0.41 6.57 -2.98
C ILE A 73 1.04 5.19 -2.78
N GLY A 74 2.01 4.87 -3.64
CA GLY A 74 2.82 3.66 -3.50
C GLY A 74 3.99 3.88 -2.53
N VAL A 75 4.13 3.04 -1.52
CA VAL A 75 5.18 3.14 -0.49
C VAL A 75 6.13 1.95 -0.56
N ASP A 76 7.43 2.20 -0.75
CA ASP A 76 8.46 1.15 -0.69
C ASP A 76 9.84 1.72 -0.34
N ILE A 77 10.68 0.93 0.33
CA ILE A 77 12.06 1.35 0.65
C ILE A 77 13.00 1.26 -0.58
N LYS A 78 12.66 0.40 -1.55
CA LYS A 78 13.48 0.09 -2.74
C LYS A 78 13.07 0.96 -3.94
N GLY A 79 13.47 2.23 -3.91
CA GLY A 79 13.18 3.21 -4.98
C GLY A 79 13.51 2.76 -6.41
N SER A 80 14.53 1.89 -6.61
CA SER A 80 14.86 1.36 -7.94
C SER A 80 13.80 0.43 -8.53
N ARG A 81 12.91 -0.15 -7.70
CA ARG A 81 11.77 -0.96 -8.17
C ARG A 81 10.62 -0.05 -8.61
N MET A 82 10.37 1.01 -7.86
CA MET A 82 9.31 2.00 -8.10
C MET A 82 9.50 2.75 -9.43
N TRP A 83 10.73 2.81 -9.96
CA TRP A 83 11.05 3.44 -11.25
C TRP A 83 10.12 2.99 -12.39
N VAL A 84 9.69 1.72 -12.40
CA VAL A 84 8.76 1.22 -13.43
C VAL A 84 7.41 1.95 -13.36
N GLY A 85 6.80 1.97 -12.17
CA GLY A 85 5.54 2.68 -11.94
C GLY A 85 5.67 4.20 -12.11
N LEU A 86 6.81 4.80 -11.73
CA LEU A 86 7.09 6.22 -11.95
C LEU A 86 7.12 6.58 -13.45
N CYS A 87 7.87 5.81 -14.25
CA CYS A 87 7.90 5.97 -15.70
C CYS A 87 6.51 5.80 -16.30
N GLN A 88 5.77 4.78 -15.87
CA GLN A 88 4.43 4.52 -16.38
C GLN A 88 3.45 5.64 -16.05
N ALA A 89 3.42 6.11 -14.79
CA ALA A 89 2.60 7.24 -14.37
C ALA A 89 2.92 8.50 -15.18
N ARG A 90 4.20 8.80 -15.41
CA ARG A 90 4.63 9.93 -16.24
C ARG A 90 4.19 9.79 -17.69
N ASN A 91 4.43 8.62 -18.30
CA ASN A 91 4.11 8.38 -19.72
C ASN A 91 2.60 8.42 -20.00
N GLU A 92 1.78 8.01 -19.04
CA GLU A 92 0.32 8.01 -19.14
C GLU A 92 -0.31 9.32 -18.60
N GLY A 93 0.50 10.27 -18.14
CA GLY A 93 0.03 11.55 -17.59
C GLY A 93 -0.84 11.40 -16.35
N LEU A 94 -0.59 10.40 -15.50
CA LEU A 94 -1.36 10.19 -14.28
C LEU A 94 -1.00 11.25 -13.23
N THR A 95 -1.99 12.05 -12.82
CA THR A 95 -1.83 13.11 -11.80
C THR A 95 -2.30 12.68 -10.41
N ASN A 96 -3.03 11.57 -10.32
CA ASN A 96 -3.55 10.98 -9.10
C ASN A 96 -2.63 9.88 -8.51
N VAL A 97 -1.33 9.93 -8.82
CA VAL A 97 -0.32 8.96 -8.34
C VAL A 97 0.87 9.67 -7.71
N ALA A 98 1.22 9.28 -6.48
CA ALA A 98 2.49 9.58 -5.86
C ALA A 98 3.23 8.32 -5.45
N PHE A 99 4.53 8.47 -5.20
CA PHE A 99 5.38 7.43 -4.65
C PHE A 99 6.17 8.00 -3.49
N LEU A 100 6.21 7.26 -2.38
CA LEU A 100 6.93 7.61 -1.19
C LEU A 100 8.00 6.55 -0.90
N ARG A 101 9.26 6.95 -0.95
CA ARG A 101 10.36 6.06 -0.61
C ARG A 101 10.74 6.22 0.86
N THR A 102 10.31 5.29 1.70
CA THR A 102 10.61 5.31 3.14
C THR A 102 10.61 3.91 3.75
N HIS A 103 11.14 3.81 4.97
CA HIS A 103 10.93 2.63 5.80
C HIS A 103 9.49 2.65 6.30
N ILE A 104 8.80 1.51 6.20
CA ILE A 104 7.40 1.43 6.61
C ILE A 104 7.23 1.69 8.11
N GLU A 105 8.26 1.45 8.91
CA GLU A 105 8.32 1.80 10.32
C GLU A 105 8.29 3.31 10.60
N LEU A 106 8.44 4.15 9.59
CA LEU A 106 8.38 5.62 9.70
C LEU A 106 7.06 6.19 9.14
N ILE A 107 6.13 5.34 8.69
CA ILE A 107 4.96 5.75 7.92
C ILE A 107 4.10 6.83 8.60
N ASP A 108 4.00 6.81 9.93
CA ASP A 108 3.23 7.76 10.73
C ASP A 108 3.82 9.19 10.77
N ASN A 109 5.01 9.38 10.20
CA ASN A 109 5.60 10.70 10.00
C ASN A 109 5.15 11.37 8.70
N PHE A 110 4.48 10.66 7.80
CA PHE A 110 4.15 11.16 6.46
C PHE A 110 2.68 11.53 6.27
N PHE A 111 1.82 11.14 7.22
CA PHE A 111 0.37 11.36 7.15
C PHE A 111 -0.16 11.89 8.48
N ALA A 112 -1.10 12.83 8.41
CA ALA A 112 -1.83 13.38 9.55
C ALA A 112 -3.01 12.48 9.94
N GLU A 113 -3.61 12.78 11.09
CA GLU A 113 -4.79 12.05 11.57
C GLU A 113 -5.94 12.12 10.56
N ASN A 114 -6.58 10.99 10.29
CA ASN A 114 -7.71 10.85 9.36
C ASN A 114 -7.43 11.32 7.92
N GLU A 115 -6.16 11.35 7.49
CA GLU A 115 -5.76 11.77 6.14
C GLU A 115 -5.91 10.65 5.10
N VAL A 116 -5.80 9.39 5.51
CA VAL A 116 -5.84 8.21 4.62
C VAL A 116 -7.17 7.47 4.76
N ASP A 117 -7.75 7.10 3.63
CA ASP A 117 -9.03 6.40 3.55
C ASP A 117 -8.86 4.88 3.56
N GLU A 118 -7.86 4.37 2.85
CA GLU A 118 -7.69 2.92 2.67
C GLU A 118 -6.22 2.52 2.54
N ILE A 119 -5.88 1.35 3.08
CA ILE A 119 -4.53 0.77 3.00
C ILE A 119 -4.61 -0.58 2.29
N TRP A 120 -3.73 -0.78 1.32
CA TRP A 120 -3.48 -2.04 0.64
C TRP A 120 -2.11 -2.60 1.03
N VAL A 121 -2.11 -3.87 1.40
CA VAL A 121 -0.92 -4.69 1.59
C VAL A 121 -0.99 -5.82 0.55
N THR A 122 -0.21 -5.69 -0.52
CA THR A 122 -0.25 -6.57 -1.70
C THR A 122 0.97 -7.48 -1.72
N PHE A 123 0.74 -8.79 -1.64
CA PHE A 123 1.78 -9.84 -1.72
C PHE A 123 3.01 -9.57 -0.82
N PRO A 124 2.81 -9.26 0.48
CA PRO A 124 3.92 -8.96 1.37
C PRO A 124 4.78 -10.20 1.63
N ASP A 125 6.05 -10.00 2.00
CA ASP A 125 6.88 -11.10 2.52
C ASP A 125 6.22 -11.68 3.78
N PRO A 126 5.94 -13.01 3.83
CA PRO A 126 5.23 -13.62 4.95
C PRO A 126 6.03 -13.64 6.27
N GLN A 127 7.34 -13.31 6.23
CA GLN A 127 8.23 -13.25 7.40
C GLN A 127 8.07 -14.48 8.31
N PRO A 128 8.43 -15.70 7.86
CA PRO A 128 8.06 -16.95 8.55
C PRO A 128 8.49 -17.02 10.01
N SER A 129 9.68 -16.49 10.33
CA SER A 129 10.26 -16.48 11.68
C SER A 129 10.12 -15.15 12.42
N LYS A 130 9.48 -14.14 11.82
CA LYS A 130 9.47 -12.76 12.32
C LYS A 130 8.07 -12.14 12.24
N ALA A 131 7.11 -12.71 12.96
CA ALA A 131 5.72 -12.22 12.99
C ALA A 131 5.59 -10.70 13.25
N ARG A 132 6.46 -10.13 14.10
CA ARG A 132 6.52 -8.68 14.37
C ARG A 132 6.84 -7.80 13.16
N LYS A 133 7.36 -8.38 12.07
CA LYS A 133 7.67 -7.71 10.81
C LYS A 133 6.57 -7.85 9.75
N ARG A 134 5.51 -8.63 10.01
CA ARG A 134 4.36 -8.75 9.12
C ARG A 134 3.57 -7.45 9.14
N LEU A 135 3.27 -6.89 7.96
CA LEU A 135 2.67 -5.56 7.81
C LEU A 135 1.24 -5.46 8.39
N THR A 136 0.58 -6.60 8.60
CA THR A 136 -0.74 -6.68 9.25
C THR A 136 -0.64 -7.00 10.74
N GLY A 137 0.57 -7.06 11.30
CA GLY A 137 0.77 -7.34 12.72
C GLY A 137 0.41 -6.13 13.61
N PRO A 138 0.15 -6.36 14.91
CA PRO A 138 -0.35 -5.32 15.83
C PRO A 138 0.47 -4.02 15.84
N ASN A 139 1.80 -4.14 15.79
CA ASN A 139 2.71 -2.98 15.78
C ASN A 139 2.49 -2.06 14.56
N PHE A 140 2.18 -2.63 13.40
CA PHE A 140 1.94 -1.86 12.19
C PHE A 140 0.52 -1.30 12.17
N LEU A 141 -0.48 -2.10 12.56
CA LEU A 141 -1.86 -1.63 12.67
C LEU A 141 -1.99 -0.44 13.64
N GLU A 142 -1.25 -0.44 14.75
CA GLU A 142 -1.20 0.72 15.66
C GLU A 142 -0.64 1.97 14.99
N ARG A 143 0.37 1.83 14.13
CA ARG A 143 0.90 2.96 13.35
C ARG A 143 -0.13 3.47 12.36
N TYR A 144 -0.82 2.56 11.67
CA TYR A 144 -1.85 2.90 10.69
C TYR A 144 -3.01 3.66 11.34
N ARG A 145 -3.40 3.28 12.57
CA ARG A 145 -4.46 3.95 13.35
C ARG A 145 -4.22 5.44 13.59
N LYS A 146 -2.97 5.90 13.58
CA LYS A 146 -2.63 7.32 13.78
C LYS A 146 -3.02 8.22 12.61
N PHE A 147 -3.22 7.67 11.42
CA PHE A 147 -3.48 8.45 10.21
C PHE A 147 -4.64 7.92 9.35
N LEU A 148 -5.04 6.66 9.51
CA LEU A 148 -6.22 6.09 8.87
C LEU A 148 -7.50 6.68 9.48
N LYS A 149 -8.50 6.93 8.62
CA LYS A 149 -9.84 7.38 9.03
C LYS A 149 -10.57 6.39 9.95
N GLN A 150 -11.61 6.88 10.63
CA GLN A 150 -12.45 6.11 11.58
C GLN A 150 -13.08 4.89 10.94
N ASP A 151 -13.61 5.08 9.74
CA ASP A 151 -14.20 4.08 8.86
C ASP A 151 -13.18 3.48 7.86
N GLY A 152 -11.91 3.87 7.95
CA GLY A 152 -10.87 3.40 7.04
C GLY A 152 -10.56 1.92 7.22
N VAL A 153 -10.14 1.28 6.14
CA VAL A 153 -9.93 -0.17 6.09
C VAL A 153 -8.50 -0.56 5.70
N VAL A 154 -8.14 -1.78 6.07
CA VAL A 154 -6.93 -2.46 5.60
C VAL A 154 -7.34 -3.65 4.75
N ASN A 155 -6.71 -3.75 3.58
CA ASN A 155 -6.85 -4.84 2.64
C ASN A 155 -5.54 -5.63 2.59
N LEU A 156 -5.60 -6.93 2.80
CA LEU A 156 -4.50 -7.84 2.49
C LEU A 156 -4.89 -8.71 1.29
N LYS A 157 -4.06 -8.72 0.26
CA LYS A 157 -4.12 -9.65 -0.87
C LYS A 157 -2.82 -10.43 -0.94
N THR A 158 -2.87 -11.76 -0.84
CA THR A 158 -1.64 -12.59 -0.73
C THR A 158 -1.83 -13.98 -1.29
N ASP A 159 -0.75 -14.62 -1.73
CA ASP A 159 -0.65 -16.04 -2.08
C ASP A 159 -0.23 -16.93 -0.90
N SER A 160 0.18 -16.34 0.24
CA SER A 160 0.70 -17.07 1.38
C SER A 160 -0.40 -17.41 2.40
N ASP A 161 -0.61 -18.70 2.66
CA ASP A 161 -1.49 -19.18 3.74
C ASP A 161 -1.04 -18.62 5.10
N LEU A 162 0.27 -18.68 5.38
CA LEU A 162 0.85 -18.17 6.63
C LEU A 162 0.54 -16.70 6.88
N MET A 163 0.64 -15.86 5.85
CA MET A 163 0.35 -14.42 5.97
C MET A 163 -1.15 -14.17 6.14
N TYR A 164 -1.97 -14.92 5.41
CA TYR A 164 -3.42 -14.83 5.46
C TYR A 164 -3.97 -15.25 6.83
N GLU A 165 -3.64 -16.46 7.29
CA GLU A 165 -4.08 -17.01 8.58
C GLU A 165 -3.69 -16.10 9.74
N PHE A 166 -2.42 -15.66 9.77
CA PHE A 166 -1.93 -14.72 10.77
C PHE A 166 -2.75 -13.42 10.82
N THR A 167 -3.14 -12.91 9.66
CA THR A 167 -3.91 -11.65 9.56
C THR A 167 -5.34 -11.85 10.04
N VAL A 168 -5.95 -12.98 9.67
CA VAL A 168 -7.30 -13.36 10.13
C VAL A 168 -7.31 -13.49 11.65
N GLU A 169 -6.34 -14.19 12.23
CA GLU A 169 -6.19 -14.34 13.68
C GLU A 169 -5.98 -12.99 14.37
N THR A 170 -5.07 -12.16 13.85
CA THR A 170 -4.80 -10.82 14.40
C THR A 170 -6.07 -9.96 14.42
N ALA A 171 -6.87 -9.99 13.35
CA ALA A 171 -8.11 -9.22 13.28
C ALA A 171 -9.17 -9.75 14.28
N LYS A 172 -9.30 -11.07 14.41
CA LYS A 172 -10.24 -11.71 15.35
C LYS A 172 -9.87 -11.45 16.80
N GLU A 173 -8.61 -11.61 17.18
CA GLU A 173 -8.13 -11.37 18.55
C GLU A 173 -8.37 -9.93 19.00
N ALA A 174 -8.24 -8.97 18.08
CA ALA A 174 -8.46 -7.56 18.34
C ALA A 174 -9.94 -7.12 18.23
N ASN A 175 -10.86 -8.05 17.90
CA ASN A 175 -12.27 -7.76 17.62
C ASN A 175 -12.46 -6.65 16.57
N TYR A 176 -11.67 -6.68 15.50
CA TYR A 176 -11.86 -5.77 14.38
C TYR A 176 -13.00 -6.25 13.47
N PRO A 177 -13.79 -5.32 12.89
CA PRO A 177 -14.80 -5.69 11.90
C PRO A 177 -14.12 -6.28 10.66
N ILE A 178 -14.56 -7.47 10.25
CA ILE A 178 -14.09 -8.16 9.05
C ILE A 178 -15.20 -8.07 8.00
N TYR A 179 -14.93 -7.35 6.92
CA TYR A 179 -15.90 -7.10 5.84
C TYR A 179 -15.84 -8.19 4.76
N TYR A 180 -14.64 -8.67 4.46
CA TYR A 180 -14.40 -9.74 3.49
C TYR A 180 -13.32 -10.67 4.02
N ASN A 181 -13.48 -11.98 3.78
CA ASN A 181 -12.52 -12.99 4.21
C ASN A 181 -12.59 -14.23 3.30
N TYR A 182 -11.67 -14.34 2.34
CA TYR A 182 -11.61 -15.44 1.37
C TYR A 182 -10.21 -16.04 1.34
N ASP A 183 -10.15 -17.36 1.57
CA ASP A 183 -8.95 -18.19 1.38
C ASP A 183 -8.73 -18.56 -0.11
N ASN A 184 -9.74 -18.32 -0.94
CA ASN A 184 -9.67 -18.35 -2.40
C ASN A 184 -10.54 -17.25 -3.02
N LEU A 185 -9.93 -16.08 -3.26
CA LEU A 185 -10.55 -14.91 -3.85
C LEU A 185 -11.20 -15.20 -5.21
N TYR A 186 -10.64 -16.08 -6.03
CA TYR A 186 -11.16 -16.30 -7.38
C TYR A 186 -12.23 -17.39 -7.46
N ALA A 187 -12.41 -18.18 -6.40
CA ALA A 187 -13.48 -19.16 -6.32
C ALA A 187 -14.79 -18.61 -5.75
N ASN A 188 -14.77 -17.43 -5.10
CA ASN A 188 -16.02 -16.81 -4.65
C ASN A 188 -16.77 -16.14 -5.83
N GLU A 189 -18.09 -16.03 -5.70
CA GLU A 189 -18.98 -15.50 -6.74
C GLU A 189 -19.13 -13.97 -6.70
N ASP A 190 -18.65 -13.31 -5.63
CA ASP A 190 -18.85 -11.88 -5.42
C ASP A 190 -18.15 -11.03 -6.50
N ASP A 191 -18.84 -10.06 -7.10
CA ASP A 191 -18.25 -9.13 -8.05
C ASP A 191 -17.46 -8.04 -7.32
N LEU A 192 -16.27 -8.41 -6.85
CA LEU A 192 -15.37 -7.51 -6.12
C LEU A 192 -14.37 -6.84 -7.06
N GLU A 193 -14.21 -5.52 -6.95
CA GLU A 193 -13.24 -4.75 -7.74
C GLU A 193 -11.80 -5.26 -7.60
N VAL A 194 -11.43 -5.82 -6.44
CA VAL A 194 -10.11 -6.43 -6.20
C VAL A 194 -9.77 -7.58 -7.18
N LYS A 195 -10.77 -8.19 -7.82
CA LYS A 195 -10.60 -9.22 -8.86
C LYS A 195 -10.22 -8.64 -10.23
N LYS A 196 -10.59 -7.37 -10.49
CA LYS A 196 -10.35 -6.68 -11.76
C LYS A 196 -8.88 -6.28 -11.91
N ILE A 197 -8.17 -6.08 -10.80
CA ILE A 197 -6.77 -5.67 -10.80
C ILE A 197 -5.88 -6.85 -10.46
N ARG A 198 -5.20 -7.36 -11.49
CA ARG A 198 -4.24 -8.46 -11.39
C ARG A 198 -2.84 -7.94 -11.64
N THR A 199 -1.94 -8.16 -10.69
CA THR A 199 -0.52 -7.84 -10.88
C THR A 199 0.16 -8.90 -11.76
N TYR A 200 1.35 -8.57 -12.28
CA TYR A 200 2.12 -9.54 -13.06
C TYR A 200 2.44 -10.82 -12.27
N TYR A 201 2.84 -10.66 -11.00
CA TYR A 201 3.16 -11.81 -10.14
C TYR A 201 1.93 -12.63 -9.77
N GLU A 202 0.80 -11.97 -9.55
CA GLU A 202 -0.47 -12.64 -9.29
C GLU A 202 -0.88 -13.56 -10.44
N GLN A 203 -0.75 -13.11 -11.68
CA GLN A 203 -1.05 -13.95 -12.84
C GLN A 203 -0.14 -15.18 -12.90
N ILE A 204 1.16 -15.01 -12.63
CA ILE A 204 2.11 -16.15 -12.56
C ILE A 204 1.69 -17.16 -11.48
N TRP A 205 1.20 -16.70 -10.33
CA TRP A 205 0.77 -17.57 -9.24
C TRP A 205 -0.51 -18.33 -9.57
N LEU A 206 -1.48 -17.66 -10.21
CA LEU A 206 -2.67 -18.30 -10.73
C LEU A 206 -2.35 -19.36 -11.78
N ASP A 207 -1.44 -19.06 -12.71
CA ASP A 207 -1.00 -19.99 -13.75
C ASP A 207 -0.28 -21.23 -13.16
N LYS A 208 0.29 -21.09 -11.97
CA LYS A 208 0.89 -22.21 -11.19
C LYS A 208 -0.11 -22.96 -10.31
N GLY A 209 -1.39 -22.59 -10.34
CA GLY A 209 -2.44 -23.20 -9.54
C GLY A 209 -2.45 -22.79 -8.07
N LEU A 210 -1.73 -21.72 -7.70
CA LEU A 210 -1.83 -21.16 -6.35
C LEU A 210 -3.12 -20.37 -6.19
N THR A 211 -3.75 -20.47 -5.03
CA THR A 211 -4.93 -19.66 -4.69
C THR A 211 -4.50 -18.33 -4.10
N ILE A 212 -5.22 -17.28 -4.47
CA ILE A 212 -5.03 -15.93 -3.91
C ILE A 212 -6.04 -15.74 -2.79
N LYS A 213 -5.57 -15.27 -1.63
CA LYS A 213 -6.36 -14.98 -0.45
C LYS A 213 -6.60 -13.48 -0.34
N TYR A 214 -7.72 -13.11 0.26
CA TYR A 214 -8.11 -11.72 0.47
C TYR A 214 -8.85 -11.54 1.80
N ILE A 215 -8.45 -10.52 2.58
CA ILE A 215 -9.18 -10.08 3.76
C ILE A 215 -9.26 -8.54 3.78
N ARG A 216 -10.45 -8.01 4.06
CA ARG A 216 -10.72 -6.58 4.28
C ARG A 216 -11.29 -6.41 5.67
N PHE A 217 -10.67 -5.54 6.46
CA PHE A 217 -11.04 -5.34 7.86
C PHE A 217 -10.79 -3.90 8.31
N GLY A 218 -11.55 -3.43 9.30
CA GLY A 218 -11.24 -2.17 9.99
C GLY A 218 -10.11 -2.38 11.01
N ILE A 219 -9.57 -1.29 11.57
CA ILE A 219 -8.55 -1.37 12.64
C ILE A 219 -8.97 -0.62 13.90
N ARG A 220 -10.27 -0.40 14.05
CA ARG A 220 -10.89 0.17 15.22
C ARG A 220 -12.02 -0.79 15.61
N PRO A 221 -12.10 -1.21 16.89
CA PRO A 221 -13.18 -2.09 17.32
C PRO A 221 -14.54 -1.45 17.03
N GLU A 222 -15.55 -2.27 16.76
CA GLU A 222 -16.93 -1.78 16.73
C GLU A 222 -17.25 -1.14 18.09
N SER A 223 -17.86 0.04 18.08
CA SER A 223 -18.35 0.66 19.31
C SER A 223 -19.43 -0.26 19.87
N LYS A 224 -19.25 -0.75 21.10
CA LYS A 224 -20.26 -1.53 21.81
C LYS A 224 -21.55 -0.73 22.03
#